data_AF-A0A090EAI5-F1
#
_entry.id   AF-A0A090EAI5-F1
#
_cell.length_a   1.000
_cell.length_b   1.000
_cell.length_c   1.000
_cell.angle_alpha   90.00
_cell.angle_beta   90.00
_cell.angle_gamma   90.00
#
_symmetry.space_group_name_H-M   'P 1'
#
loop_
_entity.id
_entity.type
_entity.pdbx_description
1 polymer ?
#
loop_
_entity_poly.entity_id
_entity_poly.type
_entity_poly.pdbx_seq_one_letter_code
_entity_poly.pdbx_strand_id
1 'polypeptide(L)'
;MRITQGAFSFLPDLTDDQIRAQVQYCIDNKWAVSLEFTDDPHPRNTYWDLWGHPMFDNPDAAALMLELNACRKLYGDRYIRVVAFDSSHGWESVKLSFIVNRPAEEPGYRLERHEAAGRMIRYTTKPYAADKPAGARYG
;
A
#
# COMPACT_ATOMS: atom_id res chain seq x y z
N MET A 1 15.59 -6.11 0.78
CA MET A 1 15.49 -4.64 0.98
C MET A 1 14.23 -4.33 1.78
N ARG A 2 13.86 -3.08 2.05
CA ARG A 2 12.56 -2.74 2.65
C ARG A 2 11.92 -1.61 1.86
N ILE A 3 10.70 -1.81 1.35
CA ILE A 3 9.95 -0.81 0.61
C ILE A 3 9.53 0.31 1.57
N THR A 4 9.86 1.54 1.18
CA THR A 4 9.63 2.75 1.99
C THR A 4 8.46 3.61 1.49
N GLN A 5 7.59 3.07 0.63
CA GLN A 5 6.32 3.72 0.30
C GLN A 5 5.41 3.78 1.53
N GLY A 6 4.62 4.84 1.67
CA GLY A 6 3.72 5.05 2.81
C GLY A 6 4.37 5.87 3.93
N ALA A 7 3.54 6.65 4.63
CA ALA A 7 3.95 7.71 5.55
C ALA A 7 4.90 7.26 6.67
N PHE A 8 4.78 6.02 7.13
CA PHE A 8 5.46 5.53 8.34
C PHE A 8 6.48 4.42 8.06
N SER A 9 6.83 4.14 6.81
CA SER A 9 7.62 2.95 6.46
C SER A 9 9.10 2.97 6.87
N PHE A 10 9.58 4.11 7.41
CA PHE A 10 10.89 4.20 8.09
C PHE A 10 10.82 3.82 9.58
N LEU A 11 9.62 3.73 10.14
CA LEU A 11 9.39 3.18 11.47
C LEU A 11 9.31 1.64 11.39
N PRO A 12 9.39 0.94 12.54
CA PRO A 12 8.95 -0.45 12.63
C PRO A 12 7.52 -0.62 12.10
N ASP A 13 7.18 -1.83 11.64
CA ASP A 13 5.82 -2.13 11.22
C ASP A 13 4.84 -1.86 12.35
N LEU A 14 3.74 -1.16 12.04
CA LEU A 14 2.77 -0.74 13.03
C LEU A 14 2.06 -1.94 13.63
N THR A 15 1.88 -1.92 14.96
CA THR A 15 1.02 -2.90 15.64
C THR A 15 -0.45 -2.62 15.35
N ASP A 16 -1.33 -3.59 15.59
CA ASP A 16 -2.77 -3.42 15.36
C ASP A 16 -3.37 -2.28 16.19
N ASP A 17 -2.86 -2.04 17.39
CA ASP A 17 -3.27 -0.90 18.23
C ASP A 17 -2.85 0.43 17.61
N GLN A 18 -1.63 0.50 17.05
CA GLN A 18 -1.15 1.68 16.35
C GLN A 18 -1.94 1.93 15.06
N ILE A 19 -2.23 0.89 14.29
CA ILE A 19 -3.06 0.98 13.08
C ILE A 19 -4.46 1.47 13.45
N ARG A 20 -5.08 0.86 14.46
CA ARG A 20 -6.40 1.28 14.98
C ARG A 20 -6.40 2.78 15.33
N ALA A 21 -5.37 3.26 16.02
CA ALA A 21 -5.26 4.68 16.38
C ALA A 21 -5.14 5.58 15.14
N GLN A 22 -4.36 5.19 14.12
CA GLN A 22 -4.25 5.96 12.88
C GLN A 22 -5.54 5.97 12.06
N VAL A 23 -6.26 4.85 12.03
CA VAL A 23 -7.56 4.75 11.36
C VAL A 23 -8.60 5.61 12.10
N GLN A 24 -8.62 5.55 13.43
CA GLN A 24 -9.50 6.40 14.23
C GLN A 24 -9.21 7.88 13.97
N TYR A 25 -7.95 8.28 13.91
CA TYR A 25 -7.56 9.62 13.50
C TYR A 25 -8.14 10.02 12.14
N CYS A 26 -8.10 9.15 11.13
CA CYS A 26 -8.70 9.44 9.82
C CYS A 26 -10.22 9.62 9.90
N ILE A 27 -10.90 8.77 10.67
CA ILE A 27 -12.36 8.83 10.88
C ILE A 27 -12.75 10.10 11.62
N ASP A 28 -12.01 10.49 12.67
CA ASP A 28 -12.24 11.72 13.44
C ASP A 28 -12.10 12.97 12.56
N ASN A 29 -11.24 12.91 11.52
CA ASN A 29 -11.11 13.95 10.51
C ASN A 29 -12.15 13.87 9.38
N LYS A 30 -13.10 12.94 9.46
CA LYS A 30 -14.16 12.69 8.46
C LYS A 30 -13.61 12.27 7.10
N TRP A 31 -12.47 11.58 7.07
CA TRP A 31 -11.91 11.03 5.85
C TRP A 31 -12.47 9.65 5.58
N ALA A 32 -12.78 9.36 4.32
CA ALA A 32 -13.13 8.00 3.90
C ALA A 32 -11.88 7.12 3.94
N VAL A 33 -11.97 5.92 4.48
CA VAL A 33 -10.83 5.01 4.64
C VAL A 33 -11.00 3.77 3.78
N SER A 34 -9.92 3.32 3.15
CA SER A 34 -9.91 2.19 2.22
C SER A 34 -8.72 1.28 2.51
N LEU A 35 -8.88 0.00 2.17
CA LEU A 35 -7.82 -0.99 2.15
C LEU A 35 -7.49 -1.33 0.71
N GLU A 36 -6.20 -1.33 0.40
CA GLU A 36 -5.69 -1.67 -0.92
C GLU A 36 -4.51 -2.63 -0.79
N PHE A 37 -4.35 -3.55 -1.75
CA PHE A 37 -3.27 -4.53 -1.71
C PHE A 37 -2.63 -4.76 -3.09
N THR A 38 -1.38 -5.23 -3.09
CA THR A 38 -0.66 -5.55 -4.33
C THR A 38 0.47 -6.55 -4.09
N ASP A 39 0.76 -7.36 -5.11
CA ASP A 39 1.99 -8.15 -5.24
C ASP A 39 2.99 -7.53 -6.25
N ASP A 40 2.70 -6.33 -6.76
CA ASP A 40 3.60 -5.50 -7.55
C ASP A 40 3.78 -4.13 -6.86
N PRO A 41 4.79 -3.99 -6.00
CA PRO A 41 5.02 -2.74 -5.27
C PRO A 41 5.72 -1.67 -6.10
N HIS A 42 5.76 -1.76 -7.44
CA HIS A 42 6.43 -0.76 -8.28
C HIS A 42 5.97 0.67 -7.94
N PRO A 43 6.88 1.66 -7.79
CA PRO A 43 6.50 3.02 -7.34
C PRO A 43 5.59 3.78 -8.30
N ARG A 44 5.41 3.28 -9.52
CA ARG A 44 4.44 3.79 -10.51
C ARG A 44 3.20 2.92 -10.67
N ASN A 45 3.09 1.84 -9.90
CA ASN A 45 1.83 1.11 -9.76
C ASN A 45 0.91 1.92 -8.84
N THR A 46 0.18 2.86 -9.41
CA THR A 46 -0.68 3.80 -8.68
C THR A 46 -1.95 3.12 -8.16
N TYR A 47 -2.52 2.22 -8.97
CA TYR A 47 -3.77 1.52 -8.67
C TYR A 47 -3.47 0.13 -8.14
N TRP A 48 -3.60 -0.01 -6.84
CA TRP A 48 -3.57 -1.30 -6.16
C TRP A 48 -4.98 -1.90 -6.18
N ASP A 49 -5.08 -3.20 -5.93
CA ASP A 49 -6.38 -3.87 -5.87
C ASP A 49 -7.15 -3.37 -4.63
N LEU A 50 -8.39 -2.95 -4.84
CA LEU A 50 -9.29 -2.54 -3.75
C LEU A 50 -9.77 -3.76 -2.97
N TRP A 51 -9.64 -3.71 -1.65
CA TRP A 51 -10.33 -4.64 -0.76
C TRP A 51 -11.72 -4.08 -0.42
N GLY A 52 -12.73 -4.54 -1.17
CA GLY A 52 -14.09 -4.05 -1.02
C GLY A 52 -14.27 -2.60 -1.49
N HIS A 53 -15.19 -1.88 -0.85
CA HIS A 53 -15.44 -0.46 -1.12
C HIS A 53 -14.83 0.40 -0.02
N PRO A 54 -14.41 1.65 -0.32
CA PRO A 54 -14.04 2.61 0.71
C PRO A 54 -15.16 2.77 1.74
N MET A 55 -14.77 2.86 2.99
CA MET A 55 -15.65 2.99 4.14
C MET A 55 -15.94 4.48 4.39
N PHE A 56 -17.22 4.82 4.47
CA PHE A 56 -17.73 6.18 4.68
C PHE A 56 -18.59 6.22 5.95
N ASP A 57 -18.55 7.34 6.66
CA ASP A 57 -19.40 7.62 7.83
C ASP A 57 -19.34 6.53 8.92
N ASN A 58 -18.20 5.84 9.04
CA ASN A 58 -17.97 4.85 10.08
C ASN A 58 -17.88 5.52 11.45
N PRO A 59 -18.54 4.98 12.49
CA PRO A 59 -18.48 5.55 13.84
C PRO A 59 -17.13 5.31 14.53
N ASP A 60 -16.44 4.23 14.18
CA ASP A 60 -15.14 3.87 14.75
C ASP A 60 -14.28 3.02 13.80
N ALA A 61 -13.01 2.83 14.19
CA ALA A 61 -12.04 2.04 13.44
C ALA A 61 -12.29 0.52 13.44
N ALA A 62 -13.25 -0.02 14.22
CA ALA A 62 -13.39 -1.46 14.40
C ALA A 62 -13.78 -2.17 13.11
N ALA A 63 -14.63 -1.56 12.29
CA ALA A 63 -15.03 -2.10 10.98
C ALA A 63 -13.83 -2.27 10.04
N LEU A 64 -12.95 -1.26 9.95
CA LEU A 64 -11.75 -1.36 9.11
C LEU A 64 -10.75 -2.38 9.66
N MET A 65 -10.58 -2.47 10.98
CA MET A 65 -9.72 -3.49 11.59
C MET A 65 -10.23 -4.91 11.34
N LEU A 66 -11.56 -5.12 11.29
CA LEU A 66 -12.16 -6.40 10.92
C LEU A 66 -11.80 -6.78 9.47
N GLU A 67 -11.98 -5.85 8.54
CA GLU A 67 -11.66 -6.06 7.12
C GLU A 67 -10.15 -6.22 6.89
N LEU A 68 -9.31 -5.51 7.63
CA LEU A 68 -7.86 -5.69 7.57
C LEU A 68 -7.47 -7.12 7.96
N ASN A 69 -8.07 -7.68 9.00
CA ASN A 69 -7.82 -9.05 9.41
C ASN A 69 -8.30 -10.07 8.36
N ALA A 70 -9.45 -9.83 7.73
CA ALA A 70 -9.93 -10.65 6.63
C ALA A 70 -9.00 -10.58 5.41
N CYS A 71 -8.53 -9.38 5.06
CA CYS A 71 -7.59 -9.15 3.97
C CYS A 71 -6.25 -9.84 4.23
N ARG A 72 -5.65 -9.70 5.42
CA ARG A 72 -4.42 -10.40 5.83
C ARG A 72 -4.57 -11.92 5.81
N LYS A 73 -5.75 -12.44 6.12
CA LYS A 73 -5.98 -13.90 6.06
C LYS A 73 -5.91 -14.45 4.64
N LEU A 74 -6.31 -13.66 3.63
CA LEU A 74 -6.31 -14.08 2.23
C LEU A 74 -5.06 -13.67 1.46
N TYR A 75 -4.49 -12.52 1.81
CA TYR A 75 -3.41 -11.84 1.10
C TYR A 75 -2.27 -11.38 2.03
N GLY A 76 -2.02 -12.14 3.11
CA GLY A 76 -0.97 -11.85 4.09
C GLY A 76 0.45 -11.94 3.53
N ASP A 77 0.61 -12.53 2.35
CA ASP A 77 1.82 -12.57 1.53
C ASP A 77 2.01 -11.32 0.64
N ARG A 78 1.07 -10.37 0.65
CA ARG A 78 1.08 -9.17 -0.20
C ARG A 78 1.32 -7.89 0.58
N TYR A 79 1.65 -6.82 -0.12
CA TYR A 79 1.58 -5.49 0.49
C TYR A 79 0.12 -5.12 0.69
N ILE A 80 -0.23 -4.64 1.88
CA ILE A 80 -1.53 -4.05 2.17
C ILE A 80 -1.30 -2.65 2.71
N ARG A 81 -2.04 -1.67 2.22
CA ARG A 81 -2.02 -0.29 2.69
C ARG A 81 -3.42 0.17 3.11
N VAL A 82 -3.45 1.05 4.10
CA VAL A 82 -4.61 1.89 4.39
C VAL A 82 -4.44 3.19 3.63
N VAL A 83 -5.50 3.64 2.97
CA VAL A 83 -5.58 4.93 2.27
C VAL A 83 -6.75 5.72 2.82
N ALA A 84 -6.53 6.99 3.15
CA ALA A 84 -7.57 7.90 3.63
C ALA A 84 -7.78 9.05 2.64
N PHE A 85 -9.03 9.31 2.29
CA PHE A 85 -9.46 10.30 1.30
C PHE A 85 -10.20 11.45 1.98
N ASP A 86 -9.73 12.67 1.73
CA ASP A 86 -10.32 13.89 2.24
C ASP A 86 -11.14 14.56 1.12
N SER A 87 -12.45 14.64 1.34
CA SER A 87 -13.43 15.20 0.40
C SER A 87 -13.66 16.71 0.59
N SER A 88 -12.91 17.37 1.48
CA SER A 88 -13.01 18.82 1.66
C SER A 88 -12.62 19.55 0.38
N HIS A 89 -13.35 20.63 0.10
CA HIS A 89 -13.14 21.44 -1.09
C HIS A 89 -11.70 21.97 -1.15
N GLY A 90 -11.04 21.78 -2.29
CA GLY A 90 -9.64 22.18 -2.49
C GLY A 90 -8.62 21.11 -2.12
N TRP A 91 -9.04 20.00 -1.49
CA TRP A 91 -8.19 18.82 -1.32
C TRP A 91 -8.59 17.67 -2.25
N GLU A 92 -9.80 17.12 -2.10
CA GLU A 92 -10.43 16.14 -3.00
C GLU A 92 -9.51 14.98 -3.42
N SER A 93 -8.71 14.47 -2.48
CA SER A 93 -7.60 13.54 -2.75
C SER A 93 -7.19 12.71 -1.53
N VAL A 94 -6.21 11.83 -1.71
CA VAL A 94 -5.57 11.08 -0.62
C VAL A 94 -4.91 12.06 0.34
N LYS A 95 -5.20 11.91 1.62
CA LYS A 95 -4.61 12.70 2.72
C LYS A 95 -3.54 11.93 3.47
N LEU A 96 -3.73 10.62 3.60
CA LEU A 96 -2.81 9.73 4.29
C LEU A 96 -2.80 8.36 3.61
N SER A 97 -1.62 7.76 3.50
CA SER A 97 -1.44 6.39 3.04
C SER A 97 -0.28 5.74 3.78
N PHE A 98 -0.48 4.55 4.35
CA PHE A 98 0.55 3.82 5.07
C PHE A 98 0.41 2.30 4.93
N ILE A 99 1.54 1.61 4.98
CA ILE A 99 1.61 0.15 4.85
C ILE A 99 1.21 -0.50 6.19
N VAL A 100 0.38 -1.54 6.12
CA VAL A 100 -0.12 -2.33 7.26
C VAL A 100 0.15 -3.83 7.13
N ASN A 101 0.65 -4.28 5.98
CA ASN A 101 1.14 -5.64 5.78
C ASN A 101 2.24 -5.66 4.73
N ARG A 102 3.19 -6.59 4.87
CA ARG A 102 4.31 -6.80 3.95
C ARG A 102 4.49 -8.30 3.69
N PRO A 103 4.97 -8.70 2.50
CA PRO A 103 5.51 -10.04 2.31
C PRO A 103 6.68 -10.31 3.26
N ALA A 104 6.92 -11.58 3.59
CA ALA A 104 8.02 -11.98 4.47
C ALA A 104 9.41 -11.65 3.89
N GLU A 105 9.56 -11.75 2.57
CA GLU A 105 10.79 -11.41 1.87
C GLU A 105 10.57 -10.35 0.79
N GLU A 106 11.45 -9.34 0.78
CA GLU A 106 11.40 -8.22 -0.17
C GLU A 106 12.67 -8.20 -1.04
N PRO A 107 12.69 -8.91 -2.19
CA PRO A 107 13.89 -9.03 -3.03
C PRO A 107 14.30 -7.71 -3.68
N GLY A 108 13.36 -6.76 -3.82
CA GLY A 108 13.59 -5.43 -4.34
C GLY A 108 13.46 -5.30 -5.85
N TYR A 109 14.30 -4.47 -6.46
CA TYR A 109 14.18 -4.08 -7.86
C TYR A 109 15.45 -4.36 -8.67
N ARG A 110 15.24 -4.73 -9.92
CA ARG A 110 16.22 -4.64 -10.99
C ARG A 110 16.12 -3.25 -11.64
N LEU A 111 17.27 -2.64 -11.90
CA LEU A 111 17.39 -1.42 -12.70
C LEU A 111 17.98 -1.80 -14.07
N GLU A 112 17.14 -1.82 -15.10
CA GLU A 112 17.56 -2.07 -16.47
C GLU A 112 18.05 -0.77 -17.11
N ARG A 113 19.09 -0.88 -17.93
CA ARG A 113 19.77 0.26 -18.56
C ARG A 113 19.85 0.01 -20.05
N HIS A 114 18.98 0.66 -20.82
CA HIS A 114 18.99 0.58 -22.28
C HIS A 114 19.79 1.73 -22.87
N GLU A 115 20.85 1.42 -23.61
CA GLU A 115 21.63 2.41 -24.35
C GLU A 115 20.79 3.04 -25.46
N ALA A 116 20.83 4.37 -25.55
CA ALA A 116 20.19 5.17 -26.58
C ALA A 116 21.23 6.05 -27.29
N ALA A 117 20.80 7.03 -28.09
CA ALA A 117 21.71 7.87 -28.87
C ALA A 117 22.80 8.53 -27.98
N GLY A 118 24.06 8.37 -28.38
CA GLY A 118 25.22 8.90 -27.66
C GLY A 118 25.45 8.19 -26.32
N ARG A 119 25.38 8.95 -25.22
CA ARG A 119 25.57 8.46 -23.84
C ARG A 119 24.27 8.39 -23.04
N MET A 120 23.12 8.50 -23.71
CA MET A 120 21.81 8.44 -23.06
C MET A 120 21.50 7.01 -22.61
N ILE A 121 20.93 6.88 -21.41
CA ILE A 121 20.39 5.62 -20.90
C ILE A 121 18.90 5.81 -20.61
N ARG A 122 18.08 4.87 -21.11
CA ARG A 122 16.68 4.74 -20.72
C ARG A 122 16.55 3.68 -19.65
N TYR A 123 15.95 4.03 -18.52
CA TYR A 123 15.85 3.17 -17.36
C TYR A 123 14.49 2.48 -17.28
N THR A 124 14.52 1.21 -16.91
CA THR A 124 13.32 0.48 -16.48
C THR A 124 13.56 -0.05 -15.07
N THR A 125 12.68 0.29 -14.14
CA THR A 125 12.69 -0.29 -12.79
C THR A 125 11.69 -1.44 -12.78
N LYS A 126 12.12 -2.65 -12.44
CA LYS A 126 11.25 -3.83 -12.38
C LYS A 126 11.39 -4.54 -11.03
N PRO A 127 10.32 -4.76 -10.27
CA PRO A 127 10.41 -5.57 -9.05
C PRO A 127 10.76 -7.01 -9.42
N TYR A 128 11.68 -7.64 -8.67
CA TYR A 128 12.06 -9.04 -8.92
C TYR A 128 10.88 -10.00 -8.79
N ALA A 129 9.92 -9.70 -7.91
CA ALA A 129 8.70 -10.49 -7.75
C ALA A 129 7.86 -10.55 -9.04
N ALA A 130 7.91 -9.52 -9.88
CA ALA A 130 7.17 -9.45 -11.14
C ALA A 130 7.75 -10.32 -12.27
N ASP A 131 8.84 -11.06 -12.02
CA ASP A 131 9.30 -12.12 -12.91
C ASP A 131 8.44 -13.40 -12.81
N LYS A 132 7.64 -13.52 -11.73
CA LYS A 132 6.63 -14.57 -11.57
C LYS A 132 5.23 -14.04 -11.92
N PRO A 133 4.31 -14.92 -12.39
CA PRO A 133 2.91 -14.53 -12.61
C PRO A 133 2.25 -14.07 -11.30
N ALA A 134 1.21 -13.25 -11.42
CA ALA A 134 0.42 -12.80 -10.27
C ALA A 134 -0.12 -14.00 -9.48
N GLY A 135 -0.11 -13.91 -8.15
CA GLY A 135 -0.51 -15.00 -7.26
C GLY A 135 0.52 -16.11 -7.04
N ALA A 136 1.68 -16.07 -7.70
CA ALA A 136 2.85 -16.92 -7.40
C ALA A 136 4.05 -16.10 -6.88
N ARG A 137 3.81 -14.83 -6.53
CA ARG A 137 4.81 -13.89 -6.02
C ARG A 137 4.88 -14.00 -4.50
N TYR A 138 6.06 -13.76 -3.92
CA TYR A 138 6.30 -13.73 -2.47
C TYR A 138 6.03 -15.01 -1.65
N GLY A 139 5.63 -16.11 -2.29
CA GLY A 139 5.48 -17.43 -1.65
C GLY A 139 4.48 -18.27 -2.39
#